data_AF-A0A1H0NPS6-F1
#
_entry.id   AF-A0A1H0NPS6-F1
#
_cell.length_a   1.000
_cell.length_b   1.000
_cell.length_c   1.000
_cell.angle_alpha   90.00
_cell.angle_beta   90.00
_cell.angle_gamma   90.00
#
_symmetry.space_group_name_H-M   'P 1'
#
loop_
_entity.id
_entity.type
_entity.pdbx_description
1 polymer ?
#
loop_
_entity_poly.entity_id
_entity_poly.type
_entity_poly.pdbx_seq_one_letter_code
_entity_poly.pdbx_strand_id
1 'polypeptide(L)'
;SDNWDVITPIFKFSTDVRTAFYTTNAIESLNSSYRRLNSQRSVFPSQQALLKALYLATFEATKKWSMPIRNWGKVRGELTIMYPDRL
;
A
#
# COMPACT_ATOMS: atom_id res chain seq x y z
N SER A 1 -16.76 20.18 -0.50
CA SER A 1 -16.11 19.58 0.68
C SER A 1 -16.49 18.10 0.75
N ASP A 2 -16.37 17.38 -0.38
CA ASP A 2 -17.36 16.34 -0.74
C ASP A 2 -16.84 14.90 -0.64
N ASN A 3 -15.78 14.65 0.14
CA ASN A 3 -15.19 13.31 0.23
C ASN A 3 -15.72 12.49 1.41
N TRP A 4 -16.66 13.03 2.20
CA TRP A 4 -17.08 12.40 3.46
C TRP A 4 -17.79 11.06 3.25
N ASP A 5 -18.55 10.93 2.15
CA ASP A 5 -19.21 9.69 1.77
C ASP A 5 -18.22 8.56 1.46
N VAL A 6 -17.03 8.92 0.97
CA VAL A 6 -15.95 7.97 0.64
C VAL A 6 -15.14 7.58 1.89
N ILE A 7 -15.01 8.49 2.87
CA ILE A 7 -14.21 8.26 4.08
C ILE A 7 -15.01 7.52 5.15
N THR A 8 -16.29 7.84 5.32
CA THR A 8 -17.14 7.29 6.40
C THR A 8 -17.13 5.76 6.52
N PRO A 9 -17.10 4.96 5.43
CA PRO A 9 -17.06 3.51 5.53
C PRO A 9 -15.90 2.95 6.37
N ILE A 10 -14.77 3.66 6.46
CA ILE A 10 -13.61 3.18 7.24
C ILE A 10 -13.92 3.07 8.74
N PHE A 11 -14.92 3.81 9.25
CA PHE A 11 -15.29 3.80 10.67
C PHE A 11 -16.13 2.58 11.08
N LYS A 12 -16.54 1.73 10.12
CA LYS A 12 -17.21 0.46 10.42
C LYS A 12 -16.24 -0.60 10.97
N PHE A 13 -14.94 -0.41 10.73
CA PHE A 13 -13.88 -1.33 11.10
C PHE A 13 -13.29 -1.01 12.48
N SER A 14 -12.81 -2.03 13.19
CA SER A 14 -12.11 -1.84 14.46
C SER A 14 -10.81 -1.04 14.28
N THR A 15 -10.24 -0.59 15.39
CA THR A 15 -8.95 0.10 15.37
C THR A 15 -7.82 -0.76 14.80
N ASP A 16 -7.82 -2.08 15.02
CA ASP A 16 -6.79 -2.98 14.48
C ASP A 16 -6.86 -3.04 12.94
N VAL A 17 -8.06 -3.17 12.38
CA VAL A 17 -8.26 -3.18 10.91
C VAL A 17 -7.99 -1.81 10.30
N ARG A 18 -8.48 -0.72 10.93
CA ARG A 18 -8.19 0.63 10.46
C ARG A 18 -6.69 0.89 10.41
N THR A 19 -5.95 0.50 11.44
CA THR A 19 -4.49 0.65 11.50
C THR A 19 -3.82 -0.05 10.32
N ALA A 20 -4.26 -1.26 9.96
CA ALA A 20 -3.72 -1.95 8.78
C ALA A 20 -3.95 -1.15 7.48
N PHE A 21 -5.06 -0.42 7.35
CA PHE A 21 -5.39 0.37 6.15
C PHE A 21 -4.70 1.73 6.09
N TYR A 22 -4.73 2.51 7.18
CA TYR A 22 -4.21 3.89 7.16
C TYR A 22 -2.72 3.99 7.45
N THR A 23 -2.00 2.89 7.68
CA THR A 23 -0.53 2.94 7.82
C THR A 23 0.10 3.51 6.55
N THR A 24 0.35 4.82 6.58
CA THR A 24 0.87 5.60 5.44
C THR A 24 2.22 5.06 4.99
N ASN A 25 2.99 4.47 5.92
CA ASN A 25 4.26 3.80 5.69
C ASN A 25 4.26 2.85 4.50
N ALA A 26 3.20 2.08 4.24
CA ALA A 26 3.20 1.14 3.11
C ALA A 26 3.31 1.86 1.76
N ILE A 27 2.50 2.91 1.56
CA ILE A 27 2.46 3.68 0.31
C ILE A 27 3.64 4.66 0.25
N GLU A 28 3.93 5.36 1.36
CA GLU A 28 4.98 6.37 1.44
C GLU A 28 6.38 5.76 1.31
N SER A 29 6.63 4.58 1.90
CA SER A 29 7.93 3.91 1.77
C SER A 29 8.21 3.45 0.34
N LEU A 30 7.18 3.01 -0.39
CA LEU A 30 7.27 2.65 -1.79
C LEU A 30 7.51 3.90 -2.66
N ASN A 31 6.74 4.96 -2.45
CA ASN A 31 6.93 6.24 -3.13
C ASN A 31 8.32 6.84 -2.87
N SER A 32 8.80 6.76 -1.63
CA SER A 32 10.17 7.18 -1.26
C SER A 32 11.22 6.35 -2.00
N SER A 33 11.01 5.03 -2.11
CA SER A 33 11.90 4.14 -2.88
C SER A 33 11.93 4.50 -4.36
N TYR A 34 10.78 4.80 -4.98
CA TYR A 34 10.73 5.27 -6.37
C TYR A 34 11.50 6.57 -6.60
N ARG A 35 11.28 7.57 -5.73
CA ARG A 35 11.99 8.86 -5.82
C ARG A 35 13.49 8.69 -5.60
N ARG A 36 13.89 7.90 -4.61
CA ARG A 36 15.31 7.66 -4.29
C ARG A 36 16.04 6.97 -5.44
N LEU A 37 15.48 5.88 -5.96
CA LEU A 37 16.12 5.06 -7.00
C LEU A 37 16.12 5.72 -8.39
N ASN A 38 15.24 6.71 -8.61
CA ASN A 38 15.19 7.47 -9.85
C ASN A 38 15.63 8.93 -9.69
N SER A 39 16.24 9.30 -8.55
CA SER A 39 16.65 10.68 -8.25
C SER A 39 17.62 11.28 -9.28
N GLN A 40 18.42 10.44 -9.93
CA GLN A 40 19.36 10.84 -10.99
C GLN A 40 18.73 10.88 -12.39
N ARG A 41 17.46 10.47 -12.54
CA ARG A 41 16.75 10.39 -13.82
C ARG A 41 15.62 11.41 -13.85
N SER A 42 15.90 12.60 -14.40
CA SER A 42 14.89 13.66 -14.54
C SER A 42 14.03 13.53 -15.81
N VAL A 43 14.51 12.83 -16.84
CA VAL A 43 13.81 12.63 -18.11
C VAL A 43 13.93 11.17 -18.54
N PHE A 44 12.82 10.60 -19.02
CA PHE A 44 12.81 9.26 -19.62
C PHE A 44 12.61 9.38 -21.14
N PRO A 45 13.39 8.64 -21.95
CA PRO A 45 13.33 8.75 -23.41
C PRO A 45 12.05 8.14 -24.02
N SER A 46 11.31 7.34 -23.25
CA SER A 46 10.02 6.77 -23.65
C SER A 46 9.21 6.29 -22.44
N GLN A 47 7.92 6.04 -22.65
CA GLN A 47 7.05 5.42 -21.63
C GLN A 47 7.56 4.03 -21.22
N GLN A 48 8.12 3.26 -22.15
CA GLN A 48 8.70 1.96 -21.86
C GLN A 48 9.94 2.06 -20.95
N ALA A 49 10.76 3.10 -21.14
CA ALA A 49 11.92 3.34 -20.28
C ALA A 49 11.49 3.70 -18.86
N LEU A 50 10.46 4.54 -18.70
CA LEU A 50 9.84 4.84 -17.41
C LEU A 50 9.30 3.58 -16.74
N LEU A 51 8.52 2.76 -17.47
CA LEU A 51 7.95 1.53 -16.94
C LEU A 51 9.03 0.55 -16.45
N LYS A 52 10.11 0.37 -17.22
CA LYS A 52 11.25 -0.47 -16.80
C LYS A 52 11.90 0.06 -15.51
N ALA A 53 12.07 1.38 -15.39
CA ALA A 53 12.66 1.98 -14.20
C ALA A 53 11.78 1.83 -12.96
N LEU A 54 10.47 2.01 -13.10
CA LEU A 54 9.51 1.75 -12.03
C LEU A 54 9.50 0.27 -11.65
N TYR A 55 9.42 -0.65 -12.62
CA TYR A 55 9.46 -2.10 -12.37
C TYR A 55 10.70 -2.51 -11.56
N LEU A 56 11.90 -2.06 -11.95
CA LEU A 56 13.13 -2.38 -11.23
C LEU A 56 13.11 -1.80 -9.81
N ALA A 57 12.60 -0.59 -9.63
CA ALA A 57 12.46 0.00 -8.30
C ALA A 57 11.44 -0.74 -7.42
N THR A 58 10.32 -1.20 -7.99
CA THR A 58 9.36 -2.08 -7.29
C THR A 58 10.04 -3.39 -6.90
N PHE A 59 10.76 -4.01 -7.83
CA PHE A 59 11.48 -5.26 -7.58
C PHE A 59 12.51 -5.14 -6.45
N GLU A 60 13.25 -4.03 -6.37
CA GLU A 60 14.16 -3.80 -5.23
C GLU A 60 13.43 -3.53 -3.92
N ALA A 61 12.28 -2.84 -3.96
CA ALA A 61 11.48 -2.56 -2.78
C ALA A 61 10.85 -3.84 -2.19
N THR A 62 10.31 -4.70 -3.05
CA THR A 62 9.59 -5.93 -2.64
C THR A 62 10.50 -6.96 -1.99
N LYS A 63 11.81 -6.97 -2.29
CA LYS A 63 12.79 -7.83 -1.59
C LYS A 63 12.78 -7.65 -0.07
N LYS A 64 12.36 -6.48 0.42
CA LYS A 64 12.29 -6.16 1.85
C LYS A 64 10.94 -6.49 2.48
N TRP A 65 9.94 -6.88 1.70
CA TRP A 65 8.58 -7.21 2.17
C TRP A 65 8.48 -8.65 2.65
N SER A 66 9.37 -9.03 3.57
CA SER A 66 9.39 -10.37 4.17
C SER A 66 8.53 -10.48 5.43
N MET A 67 8.26 -9.34 6.09
CA MET A 67 7.56 -9.31 7.37
C MET A 67 6.03 -9.29 7.16
N PRO A 68 5.27 -10.14 7.88
CA PRO A 68 3.82 -10.12 7.82
C PRO A 68 3.24 -8.86 8.47
N ILE A 69 2.01 -8.52 8.09
CA ILE A 69 1.27 -7.42 8.71
C ILE A 69 1.07 -7.73 10.21
N ARG A 70 1.37 -6.75 11.06
CA ARG A 70 1.18 -6.88 12.51
C ARG A 70 -0.30 -7.15 12.82
N ASN A 71 -0.55 -8.06 13.76
CA ASN A 71 -1.90 -8.46 14.18
C ASN A 71 -2.80 -9.01 13.05
N TRP A 72 -2.21 -9.53 11.96
CA TRP A 72 -2.98 -9.97 10.80
C TRP A 72 -4.07 -11.00 11.11
N GLY A 73 -3.86 -11.91 12.07
CA GLY A 73 -4.89 -12.87 12.47
C GLY A 73 -6.18 -12.22 13.00
N LYS A 74 -6.07 -11.13 13.76
CA LYS A 74 -7.23 -10.37 14.25
C LYS A 74 -7.93 -9.64 13.10
N VAL A 75 -7.14 -8.96 12.27
CA VAL A 75 -7.62 -8.23 11.09
C VAL A 75 -8.39 -9.19 10.17
N ARG A 76 -7.80 -10.34 9.86
CA ARG A 76 -8.43 -11.37 9.03
C ARG A 76 -9.72 -11.91 9.67
N GLY A 77 -9.71 -12.21 10.97
CA GLY A 77 -10.90 -12.71 11.67
C GLY A 77 -12.08 -11.74 11.60
N GLU A 78 -11.82 -10.44 11.82
CA GLU A 78 -12.86 -9.41 11.69
C GLU A 78 -13.40 -9.32 10.26
N LEU A 79 -12.51 -9.32 9.25
CA LEU A 79 -12.91 -9.27 7.84
C LEU A 79 -13.73 -10.51 7.44
N THR A 80 -13.37 -11.70 7.91
CA THR A 80 -14.15 -12.93 7.67
C THR A 80 -15.56 -12.85 8.27
N ILE A 81 -15.71 -12.23 9.46
CA ILE A 81 -17.02 -12.05 10.10
C ILE A 81 -17.87 -11.01 9.35
N MET A 82 -17.27 -9.87 8.95
CA MET A 82 -18.00 -8.81 8.25
C MET A 82 -18.40 -9.19 6.82
N TYR A 83 -17.60 -10.05 6.18
CA TYR A 83 -17.79 -10.48 4.80
C TYR A 83 -17.80 -12.01 4.71
N PRO A 84 -18.88 -12.66 5.20
CA PRO A 84 -19.00 -14.12 5.11
C PRO A 84 -18.94 -14.58 3.66
N ASP A 85 -18.30 -15.73 3.42
CA ASP A 85 -18.16 -16.38 2.10
C ASP A 85 -17.37 -15.58 1.05
N ARG A 86 -16.54 -14.62 1.48
CA ARG A 86 -15.67 -13.81 0.60
C ARG A 86 -14.17 -14.02 0.81
N LEU A 87 -13.76 -14.63 1.94
CA LEU A 87 -12.39 -14.79 2.40
C LEU A 87 -12.15 -16.19 2.97
#